data_AF-A0A2A9HER9-F1
#
_entry.id   AF-A0A2A9HER9-F1
#
_cell.length_a   1.000
_cell.length_b   1.000
_cell.length_c   1.000
_cell.angle_alpha   90.00
_cell.angle_beta   90.00
_cell.angle_gamma   90.00
#
_symmetry.space_group_name_H-M   'P 1'
#
loop_
_entity.id
_entity.type
_entity.pdbx_description
1 polymer ?
#
loop_
_entity_poly.entity_id
_entity_poly.type
_entity_poly.pdbx_seq_one_letter_code
_entity_poly.pdbx_strand_id
1 'polypeptide(L)'
;MPNWVIEGLLATSPRPGYAPGPELTVHDEAVDRWIAEARRFGIRSIMCLIGNDQLWLYRKAAPEGLLERYRRSGFEVFHLPTLDQLTHPYTPEQYEAAWRAFLELPKPVLVHCSAGMDRTGRVVRYLLERMAEDGGLAAAR
;
A
#
# COMPACT_ATOMS: atom_id res chain seq x y z
N MET A 1 5.51 9.54 -5.20
CA MET A 1 5.14 9.06 -6.55
C MET A 1 5.19 7.54 -6.58
N PRO A 2 4.23 6.88 -7.26
CA PRO A 2 4.25 5.45 -7.52
C PRO A 2 5.43 5.02 -8.41
N ASN A 3 5.94 3.82 -8.21
CA ASN A 3 6.97 3.18 -9.03
C ASN A 3 6.64 1.71 -9.28
N TRP A 4 6.93 1.20 -10.48
CA TRP A 4 6.72 -0.21 -10.80
C TRP A 4 7.75 -1.11 -10.11
N VAL A 5 7.27 -2.21 -9.55
CA VAL A 5 8.08 -3.39 -9.23
C VAL A 5 7.95 -4.39 -10.39
N ILE A 6 6.71 -4.63 -10.84
CA ILE A 6 6.38 -5.34 -12.07
C ILE A 6 5.34 -4.51 -12.80
N GLU A 7 5.68 -4.05 -14.00
CA GLU A 7 4.83 -3.15 -14.78
C GLU A 7 3.43 -3.75 -15.01
N GLY A 8 2.39 -2.93 -14.74
CA GLY A 8 1.00 -3.32 -14.88
C GLY A 8 0.47 -4.29 -13.80
N LEU A 9 1.32 -4.73 -12.86
CA LEU A 9 0.95 -5.74 -11.86
C LEU A 9 1.13 -5.26 -10.42
N LEU A 10 2.34 -4.83 -10.07
CA LEU A 10 2.74 -4.51 -8.70
C LEU A 10 3.57 -3.23 -8.68
N ALA A 11 3.14 -2.27 -7.87
CA ALA A 11 3.81 -0.99 -7.68
C ALA A 11 4.04 -0.70 -6.19
N THR A 12 4.93 0.24 -5.90
CA THR A 12 5.16 0.79 -4.55
C THR A 12 5.11 2.30 -4.55
N SER A 13 4.84 2.87 -3.39
CA SER A 13 4.99 4.30 -3.14
C SER A 13 5.21 4.57 -1.65
N PRO A 14 5.78 5.72 -1.27
CA PRO A 14 5.56 6.27 0.07
C PRO A 14 4.08 6.61 0.30
N ARG A 15 3.69 6.79 1.56
CA ARG A 15 2.34 7.27 1.92
C ARG A 15 2.07 8.70 1.40
N PRO A 16 0.80 9.11 1.27
CA PRO A 16 0.47 10.50 0.98
C PRO A 16 1.07 11.46 2.01
N GLY A 17 1.68 12.55 1.52
CA GLY A 17 2.34 13.53 2.38
C GLY A 17 3.58 13.01 3.12
N TYR A 18 4.20 11.91 2.68
CA TYR A 18 5.48 11.48 3.25
C TYR A 18 6.57 12.53 3.00
N ALA A 19 7.25 12.91 4.07
CA ALA A 19 8.45 13.74 4.04
C ALA A 19 9.41 13.24 5.13
N PRO A 20 10.74 13.31 4.91
CA PRO A 20 11.71 13.04 5.97
C PRO A 20 11.55 14.08 7.10
N GLY A 21 11.67 13.63 8.35
CA GLY A 21 11.53 14.49 9.53
C GLY A 21 10.33 14.11 10.42
N PRO A 22 9.87 15.03 11.28
CA PRO A 22 8.79 14.73 12.23
C PRO A 22 7.49 14.40 11.51
N GLU A 23 6.73 13.44 12.05
CA GLU A 23 5.41 13.12 11.53
C GLU A 23 4.41 14.21 11.91
N LEU A 24 3.93 14.93 10.90
CA LEU A 24 2.93 15.98 11.04
C LEU A 24 1.61 15.56 10.41
N THR A 25 0.53 16.19 10.85
CA THR A 25 -0.77 16.05 10.19
C THR A 25 -0.63 16.34 8.71
N VAL A 26 -1.15 15.43 7.89
CA VAL A 26 -1.13 15.56 6.43
C VAL A 26 -2.29 16.46 6.00
N HIS A 27 -2.01 17.35 5.04
CA HIS A 27 -3.04 18.19 4.41
C HIS A 27 -3.82 17.40 3.36
N ASP A 28 -5.10 17.76 3.18
CA ASP A 28 -6.00 17.19 2.18
C ASP A 28 -5.41 17.23 0.77
N GLU A 29 -4.80 18.34 0.38
CA GLU A 29 -4.17 18.51 -0.94
C GLU A 29 -3.08 17.45 -1.20
N ALA A 30 -2.31 17.08 -0.18
CA ALA A 30 -1.27 16.07 -0.32
C ALA A 30 -1.86 14.66 -0.52
N VAL A 31 -3.02 14.39 0.09
CA VAL A 31 -3.77 13.14 -0.12
C VAL A 31 -4.37 13.11 -1.51
N ASP A 32 -5.03 14.19 -1.94
CA ASP A 32 -5.65 14.28 -3.26
C ASP A 32 -4.63 14.18 -4.39
N ARG A 33 -3.49 14.86 -4.25
CA ARG A 33 -2.40 14.78 -5.21
C ARG A 33 -1.87 13.35 -5.34
N TRP A 34 -1.66 12.66 -4.21
CA TRP A 34 -1.19 11.28 -4.22
C TRP A 34 -2.21 10.35 -4.89
N ILE A 35 -3.51 10.53 -4.58
CA ILE A 35 -4.61 9.76 -5.21
C ILE A 35 -4.63 10.01 -6.72
N ALA A 36 -4.54 11.28 -7.15
CA ALA A 36 -4.51 11.64 -8.55
C ALA A 36 -3.29 11.04 -9.28
N GLU A 37 -2.12 11.05 -8.64
CA GLU A 37 -0.91 10.39 -9.16
C GLU A 37 -1.10 8.88 -9.32
N ALA A 38 -1.63 8.20 -8.29
CA ALA A 38 -1.90 6.76 -8.35
C ALA A 38 -2.91 6.39 -9.45
N ARG A 39 -3.98 7.19 -9.60
CA ARG A 39 -4.96 7.00 -10.68
C ARG A 39 -4.34 7.22 -12.07
N ARG A 40 -3.55 8.28 -12.24
CA ARG A 40 -2.86 8.57 -13.50
C ARG A 40 -1.83 7.49 -13.86
N PHE A 41 -1.22 6.88 -12.84
CA PHE A 41 -0.31 5.74 -12.99
C PHE A 41 -1.03 4.42 -13.33
N GLY A 42 -2.37 4.41 -13.31
CA GLY A 42 -3.19 3.26 -13.69
C GLY A 42 -3.45 2.26 -12.56
N ILE A 43 -3.13 2.61 -11.30
CA ILE A 43 -3.38 1.74 -10.14
C ILE A 43 -4.88 1.47 -10.00
N ARG A 44 -5.24 0.20 -9.75
CA ARG A 44 -6.63 -0.21 -9.48
C ARG A 44 -6.88 -0.56 -8.02
N SER A 45 -5.85 -1.04 -7.33
CA SER A 45 -5.96 -1.45 -5.93
C SER A 45 -4.83 -0.92 -5.05
N ILE A 46 -5.12 -0.68 -3.78
CA ILE A 46 -4.15 -0.24 -2.77
C ILE A 46 -4.08 -1.28 -1.65
N MET A 47 -2.87 -1.77 -1.41
CA MET A 47 -2.51 -2.52 -0.21
C MET A 47 -1.85 -1.57 0.79
N CYS A 48 -2.63 -1.16 1.77
CA CYS A 48 -2.21 -0.20 2.78
C CYS A 48 -1.64 -0.93 3.99
N LEU A 49 -0.40 -0.62 4.37
CA LEU A 49 0.34 -1.30 5.45
C LEU A 49 0.49 -0.44 6.72
N ILE A 50 -0.03 0.79 6.71
CA ILE A 50 0.10 1.70 7.86
C ILE A 50 -0.80 1.23 9.01
N GLY A 51 -0.25 1.24 10.22
CA GLY A 51 -0.95 0.95 11.45
C GLY A 51 -1.70 2.17 12.01
N ASN A 52 -2.42 1.94 13.11
CA ASN A 52 -3.17 2.99 13.81
C ASN A 52 -2.27 4.09 14.38
N ASP A 53 -1.00 3.77 14.63
CA ASP A 53 0.06 4.70 15.06
C ASP A 53 0.38 5.78 14.01
N GLN A 54 -0.01 5.59 12.75
CA GLN A 54 0.21 6.55 11.66
C GLN A 54 -1.09 6.99 10.96
N LEU A 55 -2.20 6.26 11.13
CA LEU A 55 -3.49 6.67 10.56
C LEU A 55 -4.01 8.00 11.13
N TRP A 56 -3.64 8.37 12.36
CA TRP A 56 -4.05 9.63 12.96
C TRP A 56 -3.58 10.86 12.18
N LEU A 57 -2.49 10.73 11.41
CA LEU A 57 -1.94 11.80 10.57
C LEU A 57 -2.95 12.33 9.55
N TYR A 58 -3.96 11.53 9.20
CA TYR A 58 -4.95 11.87 8.17
C TYR A 58 -6.29 12.32 8.72
N ARG A 59 -6.50 12.37 10.03
CA ARG A 59 -7.82 12.70 10.62
C ARG A 59 -8.40 14.04 10.15
N LYS A 60 -7.54 15.03 9.86
CA LYS A 60 -7.97 16.32 9.31
C LYS A 60 -8.20 16.27 7.80
N ALA A 61 -7.29 15.62 7.07
CA ALA A 61 -7.38 15.52 5.62
C ALA A 61 -8.56 14.65 5.17
N ALA A 62 -8.78 13.51 5.82
CA ALA A 62 -9.81 12.53 5.52
C ALA A 62 -10.62 12.23 6.79
N PRO A 63 -11.67 13.02 7.09
CA PRO A 63 -12.56 12.78 8.23
C PRO A 63 -13.20 11.38 8.21
N GLU A 64 -13.42 10.82 7.02
CA GLU A 64 -13.89 9.46 6.78
C GLU A 64 -12.81 8.38 7.01
N GLY A 65 -11.55 8.79 7.18
CA GLY A 65 -10.38 7.94 7.27
C GLY A 65 -9.70 7.71 5.91
N LEU A 66 -8.38 7.54 5.92
CA LEU A 66 -7.59 7.40 4.69
C LEU A 66 -8.04 6.24 3.80
N LEU A 67 -8.32 5.08 4.42
CA LEU A 67 -8.74 3.88 3.68
C LEU A 67 -10.08 4.09 2.98
N GLU A 68 -11.02 4.78 3.63
CA GLU A 68 -12.32 5.09 3.04
C GLU A 68 -12.17 6.12 1.92
N ARG A 69 -11.29 7.11 2.10
CA ARG A 69 -10.98 8.08 1.04
C ARG A 69 -10.42 7.40 -0.21
N TYR A 70 -9.59 6.37 -0.06
CA TYR A 70 -9.14 5.55 -1.18
C TYR A 70 -10.30 4.83 -1.88
N ARG A 71 -11.18 4.16 -1.13
CA ARG A 71 -12.36 3.46 -1.69
C ARG A 71 -13.28 4.41 -2.46
N ARG A 72 -13.60 5.55 -1.87
CA ARG A 72 -14.41 6.61 -2.50
C ARG A 72 -13.76 7.20 -3.75
N SER A 73 -12.45 7.07 -3.89
CA SER A 73 -11.69 7.50 -5.06
C SER A 73 -11.63 6.45 -6.18
N GLY A 74 -12.27 5.29 -5.98
CA GLY A 74 -12.40 4.23 -6.98
C GLY A 74 -11.34 3.13 -6.89
N PHE A 75 -10.60 3.03 -5.79
CA PHE A 75 -9.65 1.93 -5.57
C PHE A 75 -10.30 0.81 -4.77
N GLU A 76 -9.94 -0.44 -5.09
CA GLU A 76 -10.10 -1.54 -4.16
C GLU A 76 -9.01 -1.49 -3.09
N VAL A 77 -9.37 -1.73 -1.82
CA VAL A 77 -8.44 -1.50 -0.69
C VAL A 77 -8.35 -2.72 0.22
N PHE A 78 -7.16 -3.29 0.30
CA PHE A 78 -6.77 -4.23 1.34
C PHE A 78 -5.92 -3.52 2.40
N HIS A 79 -6.23 -3.75 3.67
CA HIS A 79 -5.52 -3.15 4.80
C HIS A 79 -4.88 -4.23 5.65
N LEU A 80 -3.54 -4.18 5.76
CA LEU A 80 -2.75 -5.06 6.62
C LEU A 80 -1.99 -4.18 7.63
N PRO A 81 -2.65 -3.71 8.70
CA PRO A 81 -2.04 -2.78 9.64
C PRO A 81 -0.89 -3.43 10.39
N THR A 82 0.21 -2.69 10.54
CA THR A 82 1.26 -3.02 11.50
C THR A 82 1.94 -1.75 12.00
N LEU A 83 2.46 -1.82 13.24
CA LEU A 83 3.19 -0.71 13.85
C LEU A 83 4.48 -0.43 13.08
N ASP A 84 4.90 0.83 13.06
CA ASP A 84 6.18 1.17 12.47
C ASP A 84 7.36 0.66 13.32
N GLN A 85 8.53 0.49 12.68
CA GLN A 85 9.81 0.15 13.34
C GLN A 85 9.88 -1.23 14.02
N LEU A 86 8.95 -2.15 13.76
CA LEU A 86 9.04 -3.52 14.25
C LEU A 86 10.08 -4.33 13.47
N THR A 87 10.96 -5.06 14.16
CA THR A 87 11.92 -5.99 13.54
C THR A 87 11.23 -7.09 12.74
N HIS A 88 10.10 -7.58 13.25
CA HIS A 88 9.25 -8.61 12.63
C HIS A 88 7.82 -8.07 12.53
N PRO A 89 7.50 -7.27 11.49
CA PRO A 89 6.24 -6.54 11.42
C PRO A 89 5.03 -7.41 11.05
N TYR A 90 5.25 -8.64 10.56
CA TYR A 90 4.19 -9.54 10.14
C TYR A 90 4.47 -10.99 10.53
N THR A 91 3.42 -11.73 10.89
CA THR A 91 3.44 -13.18 11.07
C THR A 91 3.33 -13.90 9.71
N PRO A 92 3.65 -15.21 9.64
CA PRO A 92 3.43 -16.01 8.43
C PRO A 92 2.00 -15.94 7.90
N GLU A 93 1.00 -15.94 8.78
CA GLU A 93 -0.42 -15.87 8.41
C GLU A 93 -0.77 -14.53 7.79
N GLN A 94 -0.14 -13.44 8.25
CA GLN A 94 -0.33 -12.11 7.68
C GLN A 94 0.30 -11.98 6.29
N TYR A 95 1.44 -12.64 6.06
CA TYR A 95 2.02 -12.73 4.71
C TYR A 95 1.11 -13.52 3.77
N GLU A 96 0.58 -14.67 4.19
CA GLU A 96 -0.37 -15.45 3.39
C GLU A 96 -1.67 -14.66 3.13
N ALA A 97 -2.15 -13.87 4.10
CA ALA A 97 -3.29 -12.98 3.90
C ALA A 97 -2.99 -11.91 2.84
N ALA A 98 -1.78 -11.32 2.85
CA ALA A 98 -1.35 -10.39 1.81
C ALA A 98 -1.26 -11.06 0.43
N TRP A 99 -0.80 -12.30 0.37
CA TRP A 99 -0.75 -13.07 -0.89
C TRP A 99 -2.13 -13.34 -1.45
N ARG A 100 -3.06 -13.86 -0.65
CA ARG A 100 -4.46 -14.09 -1.07
C ARG A 100 -5.13 -12.81 -1.53
N ALA A 101 -4.99 -11.74 -0.74
CA ALA A 101 -5.51 -10.43 -1.12
C ALA A 101 -4.88 -9.94 -2.43
N PHE A 102 -3.57 -10.11 -2.61
CA PHE A 102 -2.94 -9.76 -3.87
C PHE A 102 -3.58 -10.52 -5.03
N LEU A 103 -3.76 -11.85 -4.95
CA LEU A 103 -4.39 -12.64 -6.02
C LEU A 103 -5.80 -12.14 -6.38
N GLU A 104 -6.60 -11.74 -5.38
CA GLU A 104 -7.99 -11.31 -5.59
C GLU A 104 -8.14 -9.85 -6.04
N LEU A 105 -7.19 -8.97 -5.67
CA LEU A 105 -7.27 -7.55 -5.95
C LEU A 105 -7.09 -7.22 -7.44
N PRO A 106 -7.92 -6.33 -8.02
CA PRO A 106 -7.72 -5.83 -9.37
C PRO A 106 -6.32 -5.25 -9.59
N LYS A 107 -5.62 -5.72 -10.61
CA LYS A 107 -4.30 -5.23 -10.99
C LYS A 107 -4.37 -3.91 -11.75
N PRO A 108 -3.41 -2.99 -11.60
CA PRO A 108 -2.21 -3.09 -10.79
C PRO A 108 -2.46 -2.78 -9.30
N VAL A 109 -1.75 -3.48 -8.41
CA VAL A 109 -1.79 -3.27 -6.96
C VAL A 109 -0.63 -2.38 -6.53
N LEU A 110 -0.91 -1.30 -5.81
CA LEU A 110 0.10 -0.46 -5.16
C LEU A 110 0.22 -0.84 -3.68
N VAL A 111 1.43 -1.19 -3.23
CA VAL A 111 1.73 -1.47 -1.83
C VAL A 111 2.43 -0.25 -1.20
N HIS A 112 1.93 0.26 -0.08
CA HIS A 112 2.61 1.31 0.67
C HIS A 112 2.53 1.13 2.20
N CYS A 113 3.60 1.51 2.89
CA CYS A 113 3.62 1.73 4.35
C CYS A 113 3.77 3.23 4.63
N SER A 114 4.72 3.66 5.47
CA SER A 114 5.09 5.07 5.65
C SER A 114 6.07 5.53 4.56
N ALA A 115 7.35 5.16 4.66
CA ALA A 115 8.36 5.52 3.66
C ALA A 115 8.30 4.69 2.37
N GLY A 116 7.58 3.56 2.37
CA GLY A 116 7.55 2.62 1.26
C GLY A 116 8.80 1.70 1.18
N MET A 117 9.56 1.56 2.26
CA MET A 117 10.85 0.85 2.27
C MET A 117 10.81 -0.48 3.03
N ASP A 118 10.76 -0.47 4.37
CA ASP A 118 10.92 -1.70 5.15
C ASP A 118 9.69 -2.63 5.07
N ARG A 119 8.57 -2.24 5.68
CA ARG A 119 7.30 -3.01 5.64
C ARG A 119 6.84 -3.29 4.21
N THR A 120 6.93 -2.30 3.32
CA THR A 120 6.63 -2.47 1.89
C THR A 120 7.57 -3.47 1.23
N GLY A 121 8.88 -3.35 1.44
CA GLY A 121 9.87 -4.25 0.85
C GLY A 121 9.68 -5.69 1.29
N ARG A 122 9.32 -5.93 2.56
CA ARG A 122 9.04 -7.27 3.09
C ARG A 122 7.81 -7.92 2.43
N VAL A 123 6.70 -7.18 2.37
CA VAL A 123 5.48 -7.67 1.71
C VAL A 123 5.73 -7.90 0.22
N VAL A 124 6.34 -6.92 -0.47
CA VAL A 124 6.66 -7.04 -1.90
C VAL A 124 7.56 -8.24 -2.16
N ARG A 125 8.63 -8.43 -1.38
CA ARG A 125 9.54 -9.58 -1.54
C ARG A 125 8.79 -10.90 -1.40
N TYR A 126 7.94 -11.01 -0.38
CA TYR A 126 7.14 -12.22 -0.17
C TYR A 126 6.19 -12.50 -1.35
N LEU A 127 5.52 -11.47 -1.90
CA LEU A 127 4.68 -11.62 -3.09
C LEU A 127 5.50 -12.09 -4.31
N LEU A 128 6.71 -11.56 -4.49
CA LEU A 128 7.61 -11.96 -5.58
C LEU A 128 8.07 -13.42 -5.44
N GLU A 129 8.43 -13.83 -4.22
CA GLU A 129 8.81 -15.21 -3.89
C GLU A 129 7.66 -16.18 -4.21
N ARG A 130 6.43 -15.90 -3.73
CA ARG A 130 5.25 -16.74 -4.01
C ARG A 130 4.90 -16.83 -5.50
N MET A 131 5.04 -15.74 -6.26
CA MET A 131 4.83 -15.76 -7.70
C MET A 131 5.87 -16.62 -8.45
N ALA A 132 7.10 -16.70 -7.95
CA ALA A 132 8.15 -17.53 -8.53
C ALA A 132 7.90 -19.02 -8.24
N GLU A 133 7.40 -19.35 -7.04
CA GLU A 133 7.06 -20.71 -6.62
C GLU A 133 5.82 -21.26 -7.36
N ASP A 134 4.77 -20.45 -7.54
CA ASP A 134 3.49 -20.88 -8.14
C ASP A 134 3.52 -20.95 -9.69
N GLY A 135 4.71 -20.99 -10.31
CA GLY A 135 4.88 -21.20 -11.77
C GLY A 135 4.87 -19.94 -12.65
N GLY A 136 5.08 -18.75 -12.06
CA GLY A 136 5.20 -17.47 -12.77
C GLY A 136 3.90 -16.67 -12.89
N LEU A 137 3.98 -15.48 -13.51
CA LEU A 137 2.94 -14.43 -13.60
C LEU A 137 1.52 -14.86 -14.03
N ALA A 138 1.33 -16.10 -14.49
CA ALA A 138 0.04 -16.64 -14.92
C ALA A 138 -0.99 -16.71 -13.77
N ALA A 139 -0.55 -16.88 -12.52
CA ALA A 139 -1.45 -16.93 -11.36
C ALA A 139 -1.97 -15.54 -10.91
N ALA A 140 -1.28 -14.46 -11.30
CA ALA A 140 -1.54 -13.10 -10.80
C ALA A 140 -2.26 -12.18 -11.81
N ARG A 141 -2.71 -12.73 -12.95
CA ARG A 141 -3.38 -12.01 -14.04
C ARG A 141 -4.89 -11.96 -13.88
#